data_AF-A0A068TPU1-F1
#
_entry.id   AF-A0A068TPU1-F1
#
_cell.length_a   1.000
_cell.length_b   1.000
_cell.length_c   1.000
_cell.angle_alpha   90.00
_cell.angle_beta   90.00
_cell.angle_gamma   90.00
#
_symmetry.space_group_name_H-M   'P 1'
#
loop_
_entity.id
_entity.type
_entity.pdbx_description
1 polymer ?
#
loop_
_entity_poly.entity_id
_entity_poly.type
_entity_poly.pdbx_seq_one_letter_code
_entity_poly.pdbx_strand_id
1 'polypeptide(L)'
;MQTPFGYTRKDVLLIGLGVTLFGIGLKSGLEFFGVDPLQAGNVVQLVLVLGLTVGWISTYIFRVSNKEMTYAQQLRDYESKVMEKRLESLTEAELQALLEQVEEEKSQPTQGEQRT
;
A
#
# COMPACT_ATOMS: atom_id res chain seq x y z
N MET A 1 -6.61 -16.75 10.19
CA MET A 1 -6.32 -15.36 9.79
C MET A 1 -5.47 -14.73 10.88
N GLN A 2 -4.18 -14.48 10.62
CA GLN A 2 -3.33 -13.73 11.55
C GLN A 2 -3.61 -12.24 11.33
N THR A 3 -3.95 -11.49 12.37
CA THR A 3 -4.12 -10.05 12.26
C THR A 3 -2.75 -9.38 12.15
N PRO A 4 -2.53 -8.52 11.15
CA PRO A 4 -1.25 -7.83 11.00
C PRO A 4 -0.94 -6.94 12.22
N PHE A 5 0.35 -6.74 12.49
CA PHE A 5 0.83 -5.90 13.59
C PHE A 5 0.27 -4.47 13.46
N GLY A 6 -0.20 -3.92 14.57
CA GLY A 6 -0.78 -2.56 14.64
C GLY A 6 -2.31 -2.54 14.65
N TYR A 7 -2.96 -3.69 14.52
CA TYR A 7 -4.44 -3.81 14.54
C TYR A 7 -4.99 -4.40 15.84
N THR A 8 -4.12 -4.79 16.78
CA THR A 8 -4.51 -5.37 18.08
C THR A 8 -4.29 -4.37 19.21
N ARG A 9 -5.13 -4.42 20.27
CA ARG A 9 -4.97 -3.60 21.49
C ARG A 9 -3.57 -3.70 22.11
N LYS A 10 -2.99 -4.90 22.13
CA LYS A 10 -1.63 -5.14 22.64
C LYS A 10 -0.56 -4.39 21.83
N ASP A 11 -0.77 -4.24 20.52
CA ASP A 11 0.19 -3.60 19.62
C ASP A 11 0.18 -2.08 19.88
N VAL A 12 -1.01 -1.50 20.12
CA VAL A 12 -1.15 -0.09 20.51
C VAL A 12 -0.39 0.19 21.81
N LEU A 13 -0.52 -0.68 22.81
CA LEU A 13 0.20 -0.55 24.07
C LEU A 13 1.72 -0.70 23.89
N LEU A 14 2.17 -1.67 23.08
CA LEU A 14 3.58 -1.87 22.77
C LEU A 14 4.19 -0.67 22.04
N ILE A 15 3.49 -0.10 21.06
CA ILE A 15 3.94 1.08 20.33
C ILE A 15 4.01 2.29 21.26
N GLY A 16 2.96 2.52 22.08
CA GLY A 16 2.95 3.62 23.04
C GLY A 16 4.10 3.53 24.06
N LEU A 17 4.34 2.32 24.59
CA LEU A 17 5.48 2.06 25.48
C LEU A 17 6.81 2.30 24.75
N GLY A 18 6.95 1.80 23.52
CA GLY A 18 8.15 1.95 22.71
C GLY A 18 8.49 3.41 22.43
N VAL A 19 7.52 4.22 22.02
CA VAL A 19 7.71 5.66 21.77
C VAL A 19 8.09 6.40 23.05
N THR A 20 7.49 6.04 24.19
CA THR A 20 7.82 6.64 25.50
C THR A 20 9.25 6.31 25.91
N LEU A 21 9.64 5.04 25.85
CA LEU A 21 11.00 4.60 26.16
C LEU A 21 12.03 5.20 25.21
N PHE A 22 11.69 5.35 23.93
CA PHE A 22 12.54 6.01 22.94
C PHE A 22 12.76 7.49 23.29
N GLY A 23 11.71 8.22 23.69
CA GLY A 23 11.84 9.61 24.14
C GLY A 23 12.72 9.76 25.39
N ILE A 24 12.55 8.86 26.37
CA ILE A 24 13.40 8.82 27.58
C ILE A 24 14.85 8.52 27.19
N GLY A 25 15.07 7.50 26.36
CA GLY A 25 16.42 7.11 25.91
C GLY A 25 17.13 8.22 25.14
N LEU A 26 16.42 8.93 24.27
CA LEU A 26 16.94 10.13 23.60
C LEU A 26 17.35 11.21 24.59
N LYS A 27 16.49 11.55 25.55
CA LYS A 27 16.78 12.59 26.55
C LYS A 27 17.99 12.21 27.40
N SER A 28 18.00 11.01 27.95
CA SER A 28 19.12 10.51 28.75
C SER A 28 20.41 10.38 27.94
N GLY A 29 20.32 10.01 26.66
CA GLY A 29 21.46 10.01 25.74
C GLY A 29 22.03 11.41 25.57
N LEU A 30 21.20 12.41 25.29
CA LEU A 30 21.63 13.80 25.16
C LEU A 30 22.25 14.35 26.45
N GLU A 31 21.66 14.05 27.61
CA GLU A 31 22.22 14.42 28.91
C GLU A 31 23.58 13.75 29.16
N PHE A 32 23.75 12.50 28.74
CA PHE A 32 25.03 11.79 28.82
C PHE A 32 26.13 12.46 27.97
N PHE A 33 25.76 13.05 26.83
CA PHE A 33 26.66 13.86 26.00
C PHE A 33 26.89 15.28 26.56
N GLY A 34 26.36 15.61 27.73
CA GLY A 34 26.59 16.89 28.42
C GLY A 34 25.61 18.01 28.03
N VAL A 35 24.51 17.69 27.37
CA VAL A 35 23.45 18.67 27.07
C VAL A 35 22.65 18.96 28.34
N ASP A 36 22.38 20.23 28.61
CA ASP A 36 21.53 20.63 29.74
C ASP A 36 20.16 19.94 29.71
N PRO A 37 19.63 19.46 30.85
CA PRO A 37 18.37 18.70 30.89
C PRO A 37 17.17 19.43 30.25
N LEU A 38 17.12 20.76 30.39
CA LEU A 38 16.08 21.58 29.79
C LEU A 38 16.20 21.64 28.26
N GLN A 39 17.41 21.79 27.74
CA GLN A 39 17.67 21.79 26.30
C GLN A 39 17.44 20.40 25.70
N ALA A 40 17.90 19.35 26.38
CA ALA A 40 17.66 17.96 25.98
C ALA A 40 16.16 17.69 25.85
N GLY A 41 15.35 18.12 26.83
CA GLY A 41 13.89 18.04 26.76
C GLY A 41 13.29 18.71 25.52
N ASN A 42 13.70 19.94 25.21
CA ASN A 42 13.22 20.68 24.04
C ASN A 42 13.59 19.97 22.72
N VAL A 43 14.81 19.45 22.62
CA VAL A 43 15.26 18.72 21.42
C VAL A 43 14.45 17.44 21.24
N VAL A 44 14.25 16.66 22.31
CA VAL A 44 13.45 15.43 22.23
C VAL A 44 12.01 15.74 21.83
N GLN A 45 11.41 16.79 22.39
CA GLN A 45 10.06 17.22 22.01
C GLN A 45 10.00 17.58 20.53
N LEU A 46 10.95 18.38 20.03
CA LEU A 46 10.99 18.78 18.63
C LEU A 46 11.18 17.57 17.70
N VAL A 47 12.07 16.65 18.04
CA VAL A 47 12.32 15.42 17.28
C VAL A 47 11.09 14.52 17.25
N LEU A 48 10.43 14.27 18.39
CA LEU A 48 9.25 13.40 18.43
C LEU A 48 8.07 14.02 17.72
N VAL A 49 7.77 15.30 17.96
CA VAL A 49 6.63 15.98 17.34
C VAL A 49 6.82 16.11 15.84
N LEU A 50 7.98 16.61 15.39
CA LEU A 50 8.24 16.74 13.95
C LEU A 50 8.39 15.37 13.29
N GLY A 51 9.08 14.43 13.92
CA GLY A 51 9.27 13.08 13.40
C GLY A 51 7.94 12.33 13.22
N LEU A 52 7.04 12.40 14.21
CA LEU A 52 5.69 11.83 14.09
C LEU A 52 4.86 12.55 13.04
N THR A 53 4.94 13.88 12.97
CA THR A 53 4.18 14.67 11.98
C THR A 53 4.63 14.35 10.56
N VAL A 54 5.94 14.34 10.31
CA VAL A 54 6.52 13.99 9.01
C VAL A 54 6.25 12.53 8.67
N GLY A 55 6.41 11.62 9.64
CA GLY A 55 6.09 10.21 9.46
C GLY A 55 4.61 10.00 9.09
N TRP A 56 3.71 10.69 9.79
CA TRP A 56 2.27 10.64 9.52
C TRP A 56 1.95 11.19 8.13
N ILE A 57 2.46 12.37 7.75
CA ILE A 57 2.26 12.96 6.41
C ILE A 57 2.83 12.04 5.33
N SER A 58 4.01 11.47 5.56
CA SER A 58 4.64 10.51 4.66
C SER A 58 3.71 9.33 4.36
N THR A 59 2.98 8.81 5.36
CA THR A 59 1.98 7.75 5.12
C THR A 59 0.87 8.16 4.13
N TYR A 60 0.49 9.45 4.09
CA TYR A 60 -0.45 9.94 3.08
C TYR A 60 0.20 9.97 1.70
N ILE A 61 1.42 10.50 1.60
CA ILE A 61 2.14 10.60 0.32
C ILE A 61 2.38 9.22 -0.28
N PHE A 62 2.77 8.23 0.53
CA PHE A 62 2.95 6.85 0.08
C PHE A 62 1.65 6.22 -0.43
N ARG A 63 0.53 6.40 0.28
CA ARG A 63 -0.79 5.91 -0.19
C ARG A 63 -1.21 6.54 -1.51
N VAL A 64 -0.97 7.84 -1.67
CA VAL A 64 -1.28 8.56 -2.92
C VAL A 64 -0.38 8.07 -4.05
N SER A 65 0.92 7.92 -3.80
CA SER A 65 1.91 7.50 -4.81
C SER A 65 1.69 6.07 -5.29
N ASN A 66 1.33 5.16 -4.37
CA ASN A 66 1.03 3.76 -4.68
C ASN A 66 -0.31 3.57 -5.40
N LYS A 67 -1.07 4.63 -5.68
CA LYS A 67 -2.38 4.58 -6.33
C LYS A 67 -3.37 3.61 -5.69
N GLU A 68 -3.24 3.34 -4.38
CA GLU A 68 -4.27 2.65 -3.59
C GLU A 68 -5.44 3.63 -3.31
N MET A 69 -5.99 4.22 -4.37
CA MET A 69 -7.26 4.94 -4.28
C MET A 69 -8.39 3.93 -4.35
N THR A 70 -9.24 3.99 -3.34
CA THR A 70 -10.45 3.18 -3.16
C THR A 70 -11.21 2.91 -4.46
N TYR A 71 -11.35 3.91 -5.34
CA TYR A 71 -12.06 3.76 -6.61
C TYR A 71 -11.31 2.89 -7.65
N ALA A 72 -10.01 3.11 -7.84
CA ALA A 72 -9.22 2.36 -8.81
C ALA A 72 -9.06 0.88 -8.40
N GLN A 73 -8.96 0.62 -7.10
CA GLN A 73 -8.95 -0.74 -6.55
C GLN A 73 -10.30 -1.43 -6.76
N GLN A 74 -11.40 -0.74 -6.45
CA GLN A 74 -12.76 -1.28 -6.59
C GLN A 74 -13.12 -1.60 -8.04
N LEU A 75 -12.75 -0.72 -9.00
CA LEU A 75 -13.02 -0.95 -10.41
C LEU A 75 -12.29 -2.20 -10.92
N ARG A 76 -11.00 -2.35 -10.61
CA ARG A 76 -10.20 -3.52 -10.98
C ARG A 76 -10.76 -4.82 -10.38
N ASP A 77 -11.16 -4.77 -9.10
CA ASP A 77 -11.74 -5.93 -8.42
C ASP A 77 -13.11 -6.30 -9.01
N TYR A 78 -13.92 -5.31 -9.37
CA TYR A 78 -15.20 -5.53 -10.03
C TYR A 78 -15.02 -6.15 -11.42
N GLU A 79 -14.15 -5.57 -12.25
CA GLU A 79 -13.85 -6.06 -13.60
C GLU A 79 -13.32 -7.49 -13.56
N SER A 80 -12.40 -7.77 -12.63
CA SER A 80 -11.81 -9.10 -12.48
C SER A 80 -12.86 -10.14 -12.08
N LYS A 81 -13.74 -9.82 -11.12
CA LYS A 81 -14.85 -10.70 -10.70
C LYS A 81 -15.90 -10.91 -11.79
N VAL A 82 -16.17 -9.88 -12.60
CA VAL A 82 -17.10 -10.01 -13.74
C VAL A 82 -16.48 -10.89 -14.81
N MET A 83 -15.20 -10.71 -15.13
CA MET A 83 -14.49 -11.56 -16.10
C MET A 83 -14.47 -13.02 -15.65
N GLU A 84 -14.16 -13.27 -14.38
CA GLU A 84 -14.19 -14.61 -13.77
C GLU A 84 -15.59 -15.23 -13.87
N LYS A 85 -16.65 -14.50 -13.50
CA LYS A 85 -18.03 -14.98 -13.69
C LYS A 85 -18.39 -15.23 -15.15
N ARG A 86 -17.87 -14.43 -16.09
CA ARG A 86 -18.11 -14.65 -17.53
C ARG A 86 -17.44 -15.95 -17.99
N LEU A 87 -16.21 -16.19 -17.57
CA LEU A 87 -15.46 -17.42 -17.87
C LEU A 87 -16.11 -18.65 -17.23
N GLU A 88 -16.60 -18.56 -15.99
CA GLU A 88 -17.34 -19.64 -15.32
C GLU A 88 -18.72 -19.89 -15.93
N SER A 89 -19.37 -18.85 -16.46
CA SER A 89 -20.67 -18.96 -17.13
C SER A 89 -20.61 -19.47 -18.56
N LEU A 90 -19.42 -19.45 -19.19
CA LEU A 90 -19.17 -20.02 -20.50
C LEU A 90 -18.94 -21.52 -20.34
N THR A 91 -19.64 -22.32 -21.14
CA THR A 91 -19.46 -23.77 -21.15
C THR A 91 -18.07 -24.10 -21.74
N GLU A 92 -17.36 -25.15 -21.27
CA GLU A 92 -16.00 -25.49 -21.77
C GLU A 92 -15.92 -25.58 -23.31
N ALA A 93 -17.02 -25.98 -23.95
CA ALA A 93 -17.16 -26.05 -25.41
C ALA A 93 -17.17 -24.66 -26.10
N GLU A 94 -17.76 -23.63 -25.47
CA GLU A 94 -17.78 -22.27 -26.01
C GLU A 94 -16.44 -21.57 -25.78
N LEU A 95 -15.76 -21.86 -24.66
CA LEU A 95 -14.42 -21.36 -24.38
C LEU A 95 -13.39 -21.88 -25.40
N GLN A 96 -13.48 -23.16 -25.77
CA GLN A 96 -12.64 -23.76 -26.82
C GLN A 96 -12.95 -23.17 -28.21
N ALA A 97 -14.23 -22.94 -28.54
CA ALA A 97 -14.62 -22.31 -29.80
C ALA A 97 -14.20 -20.82 -29.90
N LEU A 98 -14.14 -20.10 -28.78
CA LEU A 98 -13.59 -18.73 -28.75
C LEU A 98 -12.06 -18.73 -28.89
N LEU A 99 -11.35 -19.70 -28.29
CA LEU A 99 -9.90 -19.83 -28.45
C LEU A 99 -9.52 -20.17 -29.89
N GLU A 100 -10.27 -21.08 -30.52
CA GLU A 100 -10.06 -21.47 -31.92
C GLU A 100 -10.29 -20.29 -32.89
N GLN A 101 -11.34 -19.49 -32.67
CA GLN A 101 -11.60 -18.27 -33.47
C GLN A 101 -10.51 -17.19 -33.32
N VAL A 102 -10.00 -16.96 -32.10
CA VAL A 102 -8.94 -15.96 -31.87
C VAL A 102 -7.61 -16.39 -32.52
N GLU A 103 -7.33 -17.69 -32.51
CA GLU A 103 -6.13 -18.24 -33.16
C GLU A 103 -6.25 -18.19 -34.70
N GLU A 104 -7.46 -18.35 -35.24
CA GLU A 104 -7.77 -18.14 -36.65
C GLU A 104 -7.64 -16.67 -37.07
N GLU A 105 -8.15 -15.73 -36.26
CA GLU A 105 -8.02 -14.28 -36.52
C GLU A 105 -6.57 -13.80 -36.45
N LYS A 106 -5.79 -14.28 -35.47
CA LYS A 106 -4.37 -13.93 -35.32
C LYS A 106 -3.49 -14.49 -36.46
N SER A 107 -3.96 -15.53 -37.12
CA SER A 107 -3.29 -16.17 -38.27
C SER A 107 -3.62 -15.48 -39.60
N GLN A 108 -4.57 -14.54 -39.64
CA GLN A 108 -4.81 -13.71 -40.82
C GLN A 108 -3.86 -12.50 -40.83
N PRO A 109 -2.95 -12.40 -41.82
CA PRO A 109 -2.07 -11.24 -41.91
C PRO A 109 -2.90 -10.01 -42.26
N THR A 110 -2.63 -8.91 -41.55
CA THR A 110 -3.16 -7.56 -41.75
C THR A 110 -3.18 -7.19 -43.25
N GLN A 111 -4.30 -7.45 -43.93
CA GLN A 111 -4.61 -6.90 -45.25
C GLN A 111 -5.48 -5.67 -45.05
N GLY A 112 -4.85 -4.53 -44.84
CA GLY A 112 -5.58 -3.30 -44.59
C GLY A 112 -4.75 -2.02 -44.69
N GLU A 113 -3.70 -1.99 -45.51
CA GLU A 113 -2.98 -0.74 -45.79
C GLU A 113 -2.52 -0.66 -47.26
N GLN A 114 -3.47 -0.79 -48.20
CA GLN A 114 -3.34 -0.24 -49.56
C GLN A 114 -4.72 0.08 -50.13
N ARG A 115 -5.23 1.29 -49.88
CA ARG A 115 -6.04 2.01 -50.88
C ARG A 115 -6.02 3.52 -50.62
N THR A 116 -5.57 4.23 -51.66
CA THR A 116 -5.54 5.68 -51.96
C THR A 116 -4.53 6.54 -51.22
#